data_AF-A0A6I4UH45-F1
#
_entry.id   AF-A0A6I4UH45-F1
#
_cell.length_a   1.000
_cell.length_b   1.000
_cell.length_c   1.000
_cell.angle_alpha   90.00
_cell.angle_beta   90.00
_cell.angle_gamma   90.00
#
_symmetry.space_group_name_H-M   'P 1'
#
loop_
_entity.id
_entity.type
_entity.pdbx_description
1 polymer ?
#
loop_
_entity_poly.entity_id
_entity_poly.type
_entity_poly.pdbx_seq_one_letter_code
_entity_poly.pdbx_strand_id
1 'polypeptide(L)'
;MADSNRACAGQEVEGLPPHFYVPREGELLYHYTSIAGARGILAGDALWLSDFACMNDPDEYTYARDCFLEVYRDRPVFVDMVPRLLATSALLGLENNTKMFIGCLSPTDDDPGQWERYGDGGTGCAIGTDARFLVDWAGVNVRRVVYDRDGLDRFVGAGLMMLQEEHELEPDDREALLELAQFFVSDLYAFKRPQHRSEREIRISRLLIRDAGVASGFSDHGGNCPEGHVDALPVGVREGRYGPTPYVALPLSQGDRKGIRSLTLGPSFPGNRPADADELIASCPPSIEIRRAEPRS
;
A
#
# COMPACT_ATOMS: atom_id res chain seq x y z
N MET A 1 -19.95 -29.06 -0.65
CA MET A 1 -19.99 -27.72 -1.28
C MET A 1 -18.62 -27.13 -1.09
N ALA A 2 -17.81 -27.16 -2.15
CA ALA A 2 -16.47 -26.59 -2.14
C ALA A 2 -16.61 -25.07 -2.28
N ASP A 3 -15.99 -24.35 -1.35
CA ASP A 3 -16.00 -22.89 -1.25
C ASP A 3 -15.12 -22.32 -2.38
N SER A 4 -15.70 -22.16 -3.57
CA SER A 4 -14.99 -21.82 -4.80
C SER A 4 -14.74 -20.31 -4.98
N ASN A 5 -14.45 -19.56 -3.91
CA ASN A 5 -14.23 -18.11 -4.03
C ASN A 5 -13.15 -17.51 -3.11
N ARG A 6 -12.08 -18.25 -2.81
CA ARG A 6 -10.87 -17.69 -2.19
C ARG A 6 -9.71 -17.64 -3.17
N ALA A 7 -9.76 -16.69 -4.09
CA ALA A 7 -8.51 -16.14 -4.57
C ALA A 7 -7.90 -15.33 -3.40
N CYS A 8 -7.11 -15.98 -2.54
CA CYS A 8 -6.19 -15.23 -1.69
C CYS A 8 -5.25 -14.48 -2.64
N ALA A 9 -5.13 -13.15 -2.52
CA ALA A 9 -4.07 -12.41 -3.21
C ALA A 9 -2.72 -13.02 -2.81
N GLY A 10 -1.71 -13.02 -3.67
CA GLY A 10 -0.36 -13.47 -3.35
C GLY A 10 -0.25 -14.93 -2.87
N GLN A 11 0.94 -15.29 -2.43
CA GLN A 11 1.25 -16.59 -1.83
C GLN A 11 1.28 -16.46 -0.32
N GLU A 12 0.69 -17.44 0.38
CA GLU A 12 0.94 -17.62 1.81
C GLU A 12 2.26 -18.38 1.95
N VAL A 13 3.24 -17.77 2.60
CA VAL A 13 4.55 -18.38 2.84
C VAL A 13 4.65 -18.68 4.33
N GLU A 14 4.84 -19.96 4.65
CA GLU A 14 4.99 -20.41 6.02
C GLU A 14 6.20 -19.72 6.68
N GLY A 15 6.01 -19.21 7.88
CA GLY A 15 7.04 -18.48 8.64
C GLY A 15 7.13 -16.98 8.34
N LEU A 16 6.49 -16.45 7.28
CA LEU A 16 6.40 -15.00 7.08
C LEU A 16 5.22 -14.41 7.86
N PRO A 17 5.38 -13.21 8.46
CA PRO A 17 4.26 -12.50 9.06
C PRO A 17 3.15 -12.19 8.03
N PRO A 18 1.87 -12.16 8.45
CA PRO A 18 0.72 -12.17 7.54
C PRO A 18 0.57 -10.92 6.66
N HIS A 19 1.23 -9.82 7.02
CA HIS A 19 1.22 -8.59 6.24
C HIS A 19 2.24 -8.59 5.09
N PHE A 20 3.22 -9.50 5.09
CA PHE A 20 4.12 -9.63 3.94
C PHE A 20 3.36 -10.12 2.71
N TYR A 21 3.66 -9.50 1.57
CA TYR A 21 3.02 -9.80 0.31
C TYR A 21 4.03 -10.42 -0.66
N VAL A 22 3.72 -11.62 -1.14
CA VAL A 22 4.52 -12.33 -2.15
C VAL A 22 3.62 -12.55 -3.37
N PRO A 23 3.90 -11.93 -4.52
CA PRO A 23 3.04 -12.02 -5.69
C PRO A 23 3.11 -13.39 -6.36
N ARG A 24 2.00 -13.86 -6.94
CA ARG A 24 1.99 -15.00 -7.88
C ARG A 24 2.45 -14.56 -9.27
N GLU A 25 2.84 -15.53 -10.10
CA GLU A 25 3.08 -15.29 -11.53
C GLU A 25 1.84 -14.71 -12.22
N GLY A 26 2.03 -13.62 -12.95
CA GLY A 26 0.95 -12.94 -13.67
C GLY A 26 -0.14 -12.31 -12.80
N GLU A 27 0.08 -12.19 -11.48
CA GLU A 27 -0.90 -11.56 -10.59
C GLU A 27 -1.01 -10.06 -10.86
N LEU A 28 -2.26 -9.57 -10.93
CA LEU A 28 -2.57 -8.16 -11.04
C LEU A 28 -3.19 -7.65 -9.74
N LEU A 29 -2.84 -6.43 -9.38
CA LEU A 29 -3.43 -5.67 -8.29
C LEU A 29 -4.16 -4.44 -8.85
N TYR A 30 -5.33 -4.17 -8.33
CA TYR A 30 -6.30 -3.28 -8.96
C TYR A 30 -6.54 -2.01 -8.16
N HIS A 31 -6.33 -0.87 -8.80
CA HIS A 31 -6.72 0.43 -8.25
C HIS A 31 -8.07 0.85 -8.82
N TYR A 32 -9.09 0.92 -7.97
CA TYR A 32 -10.41 1.43 -8.34
C TYR A 32 -10.45 2.94 -8.30
N THR A 33 -10.99 3.55 -9.35
CA THR A 33 -11.06 5.00 -9.47
C THR A 33 -12.13 5.45 -10.47
N SER A 34 -12.39 6.74 -10.55
CA SER A 34 -13.25 7.33 -11.58
C SER A 34 -12.57 7.35 -12.95
N ILE A 35 -13.32 7.57 -14.03
CA ILE A 35 -12.76 7.72 -15.39
C ILE A 35 -11.72 8.86 -15.44
N ALA A 36 -11.98 9.97 -14.76
CA ALA A 36 -11.02 11.08 -14.67
C ALA A 36 -9.73 10.69 -13.94
N GLY A 37 -9.85 9.94 -12.84
CA GLY A 37 -8.69 9.43 -12.10
C GLY A 37 -7.84 8.47 -12.94
N ALA A 38 -8.49 7.54 -13.63
CA ALA A 38 -7.80 6.60 -14.52
C ALA A 38 -7.13 7.30 -15.70
N ARG A 39 -7.75 8.33 -16.27
CA ARG A 39 -7.12 9.16 -17.30
C ARG A 39 -5.83 9.80 -16.80
N GLY A 40 -5.82 10.32 -15.58
CA GLY A 40 -4.62 10.87 -14.95
C GLY A 40 -3.51 9.82 -14.79
N ILE A 41 -3.87 8.63 -14.31
CA ILE A 41 -2.91 7.53 -14.10
C ILE A 41 -2.34 7.03 -15.44
N LEU A 42 -3.20 6.80 -16.44
CA LEU A 42 -2.79 6.28 -17.74
C LEU A 42 -1.97 7.30 -18.55
N ALA A 43 -2.37 8.58 -18.53
CA ALA A 43 -1.63 9.63 -19.23
C ALA A 43 -0.28 9.95 -18.56
N GLY A 44 -0.23 9.87 -17.22
CA GLY A 44 0.99 10.08 -16.45
C GLY A 44 1.87 8.84 -16.30
N ASP A 45 1.39 7.66 -16.72
CA ASP A 45 2.01 6.35 -16.46
C ASP A 45 2.44 6.21 -14.99
N ALA A 46 1.59 6.65 -14.06
CA ALA A 46 1.94 6.77 -12.65
C ALA A 46 0.73 6.67 -11.72
N LEU A 47 0.88 5.93 -10.61
CA LEU A 47 -0.10 5.86 -9.53
C LEU A 47 0.23 6.88 -8.44
N TRP A 48 -0.75 7.66 -8.00
CA TRP A 48 -0.50 8.72 -7.03
C TRP A 48 -0.63 8.20 -5.60
N LEU A 49 0.50 8.11 -4.89
CA LEU A 49 0.51 7.77 -3.47
C LEU A 49 0.29 9.05 -2.68
N SER A 50 -0.72 9.09 -1.82
CA SER A 50 -1.10 10.27 -1.05
C SER A 50 -0.82 10.08 0.43
N ASP A 51 -0.69 11.18 1.18
CA ASP A 51 -0.56 11.14 2.63
C ASP A 51 -1.65 10.28 3.28
N PHE A 52 -1.24 9.29 4.07
CA PHE A 52 -2.08 8.40 4.86
C PHE A 52 -3.15 9.14 5.68
N ALA A 53 -2.84 10.32 6.22
CA ALA A 53 -3.78 11.10 7.02
C ALA A 53 -4.90 11.77 6.20
N CYS A 54 -4.76 11.85 4.88
CA CYS A 54 -5.78 12.37 3.97
C CYS A 54 -6.77 11.27 3.51
N MET A 55 -6.61 10.04 4.01
CA MET A 55 -7.46 8.92 3.67
C MET A 55 -8.80 8.96 4.42
N ASN A 56 -9.76 8.16 3.96
CA ASN A 56 -11.14 8.18 4.47
C ASN A 56 -11.28 7.72 5.94
N ASP A 57 -10.27 7.07 6.52
CA ASP A 57 -10.24 6.61 7.92
C ASP A 57 -9.10 7.31 8.69
N PRO A 58 -9.35 8.49 9.29
CA PRO A 58 -8.32 9.24 10.01
C PRO A 58 -7.86 8.54 11.30
N ASP A 59 -8.64 7.58 11.82
CA ASP A 59 -8.35 6.85 13.05
C ASP A 59 -7.64 5.51 12.81
N GLU A 60 -7.33 5.19 11.55
CA GLU A 60 -6.74 3.90 11.15
C GLU A 60 -5.37 3.68 11.82
N TYR A 61 -4.48 4.67 11.71
CA TYR A 61 -3.15 4.57 12.33
C TYR A 61 -3.22 4.58 13.86
N THR A 62 -4.10 5.40 14.45
CA THR A 62 -4.32 5.45 15.90
C THR A 62 -4.69 4.08 16.44
N TYR A 63 -5.59 3.36 15.76
CA TYR A 63 -5.96 2.00 16.15
C TYR A 63 -4.78 1.03 16.14
N ALA A 64 -4.02 0.99 15.03
CA ALA A 64 -2.88 0.10 14.89
C ALA A 64 -1.81 0.38 15.95
N ARG A 65 -1.50 1.66 16.18
CA ARG A 65 -0.56 2.12 17.20
C ARG A 65 -1.02 1.75 18.61
N ASP A 66 -2.28 1.98 18.95
CA ASP A 66 -2.76 1.70 20.31
C ASP A 66 -2.72 0.19 20.60
N CYS A 67 -3.14 -0.64 19.62
CA CYS A 67 -2.99 -2.10 19.73
C CYS A 67 -1.52 -2.52 19.86
N PHE A 68 -0.61 -1.90 19.08
CA PHE A 68 0.82 -2.15 19.19
C PHE A 68 1.34 -1.85 20.60
N LEU A 69 1.01 -0.68 21.15
CA LEU A 69 1.46 -0.26 22.48
C LEU A 69 0.94 -1.16 23.60
N GLU A 70 -0.27 -1.72 23.46
CA GLU A 70 -0.80 -2.72 24.38
C GLU A 70 0.05 -4.00 24.36
N VAL A 71 0.24 -4.60 23.17
CA VAL A 71 1.02 -5.85 23.03
C VAL A 71 2.49 -5.65 23.43
N TYR A 72 3.05 -4.51 23.04
CA TYR A 72 4.42 -4.13 23.38
C TYR A 72 4.63 -3.91 24.89
N ARG A 73 3.56 -3.60 25.64
CA ARG A 73 3.59 -3.48 27.11
C ARG A 73 3.38 -4.82 27.80
N ASP A 74 2.41 -5.61 27.35
CA ASP A 74 1.97 -6.87 27.97
C ASP A 74 2.81 -8.08 27.52
N ARG A 75 4.07 -7.80 27.14
CA ARG A 75 5.01 -8.63 26.37
C ARG A 75 4.92 -10.13 26.63
N PRO A 76 4.68 -10.96 25.59
CA PRO A 76 4.85 -12.41 25.68
C PRO A 76 6.33 -12.85 25.60
N VAL A 77 7.25 -11.97 25.19
CA VAL A 77 8.67 -12.26 24.94
C VAL A 77 9.61 -11.33 25.72
N PHE A 78 10.73 -11.86 26.19
CA PHE A 78 11.81 -11.08 26.78
C PHE A 78 12.61 -10.38 25.66
N VAL A 79 12.95 -9.11 25.88
CA VAL A 79 13.74 -8.28 24.96
C VAL A 79 14.66 -7.43 25.82
N ASP A 80 15.89 -7.15 25.45
CA ASP A 80 16.82 -6.33 26.23
C ASP A 80 16.48 -4.84 26.20
N MET A 81 17.16 -4.06 27.05
CA MET A 81 16.88 -2.62 27.17
C MET A 81 17.24 -1.85 25.88
N VAL A 82 18.34 -2.21 25.23
CA VAL A 82 18.83 -1.55 24.01
C VAL A 82 17.83 -1.70 22.84
N PRO A 83 17.45 -2.92 22.41
CA PRO A 83 16.45 -3.10 21.35
C PRO A 83 15.11 -2.44 21.69
N ARG A 84 14.69 -2.46 22.97
CA ARG A 84 13.48 -1.76 23.42
C ARG A 84 13.57 -0.25 23.26
N LEU A 85 14.71 0.35 23.61
CA LEU A 85 14.90 1.79 23.49
C LEU A 85 14.90 2.21 22.02
N LEU A 86 15.56 1.42 21.15
CA LEU A 86 15.59 1.69 19.72
C LEU A 86 14.23 1.52 19.06
N ALA A 87 13.45 0.48 19.38
CA ALA A 87 12.08 0.33 18.90
C ALA A 87 11.19 1.52 19.31
N THR A 88 11.30 1.96 20.56
CA THR A 88 10.57 3.13 21.06
C THR A 88 11.00 4.41 20.34
N SER A 89 12.31 4.58 20.15
CA SER A 89 12.88 5.73 19.42
C SER A 89 12.45 5.73 17.95
N ALA A 90 12.41 4.56 17.31
CA ALA A 90 11.97 4.41 15.93
C ALA A 90 10.48 4.77 15.79
N LEU A 91 9.63 4.32 16.71
CA LEU A 91 8.21 4.69 16.72
C LEU A 91 8.03 6.21 16.86
N LEU A 92 8.72 6.84 17.80
CA LEU A 92 8.66 8.30 17.98
C LEU A 92 9.21 9.05 16.76
N GLY A 93 10.28 8.54 16.15
CA GLY A 93 10.86 9.11 14.93
C GLY A 93 9.89 9.02 13.74
N LEU A 94 9.25 7.87 13.55
CA LEU A 94 8.23 7.64 12.53
C LEU A 94 7.10 8.67 12.65
N GLU A 95 6.55 8.86 13.85
CA GLU A 95 5.43 9.77 14.10
C GLU A 95 5.79 11.25 13.92
N ASN A 96 6.96 11.65 14.39
CA ASN A 96 7.35 13.06 14.45
C ASN A 96 8.01 13.56 13.17
N ASN A 97 8.80 12.72 12.50
CA ASN A 97 9.70 13.16 11.42
C ASN A 97 9.29 12.66 10.05
N THR A 98 8.36 11.70 9.96
CA THR A 98 8.01 11.07 8.70
C THR A 98 6.51 11.10 8.41
N LYS A 99 6.16 10.71 7.19
CA LYS A 99 4.78 10.48 6.80
C LYS A 99 4.70 9.36 5.78
N MET A 100 3.78 8.43 6.00
CA MET A 100 3.53 7.35 5.06
C MET A 100 2.65 7.85 3.92
N PHE A 101 3.11 7.71 2.68
CA PHE A 101 2.31 7.96 1.48
C PHE A 101 1.89 6.62 0.91
N ILE A 102 0.59 6.43 0.69
CA ILE A 102 0.03 5.12 0.35
C ILE A 102 -0.80 5.12 -0.92
N GLY A 103 -0.83 3.96 -1.57
CA GLY A 103 -1.77 3.59 -2.62
C GLY A 103 -2.50 2.32 -2.21
N CYS A 104 -3.81 2.30 -2.43
CA CYS A 104 -4.67 1.18 -2.05
C CYS A 104 -5.04 0.37 -3.30
N LEU A 105 -4.78 -0.93 -3.24
CA LEU A 105 -5.04 -1.88 -4.30
C LEU A 105 -5.94 -3.01 -3.80
N SER A 106 -6.66 -3.63 -4.73
CA SER A 106 -7.52 -4.80 -4.52
C SER A 106 -6.96 -6.00 -5.29
N PRO A 107 -7.15 -7.23 -4.81
CA PRO A 107 -6.73 -8.43 -5.54
C PRO A 107 -7.72 -8.87 -6.65
N THR A 108 -8.85 -8.19 -6.77
CA THR A 108 -9.87 -8.46 -7.79
C THR A 108 -10.23 -7.17 -8.52
N ASP A 109 -10.55 -7.28 -9.81
CA ASP A 109 -11.06 -6.20 -10.64
C ASP A 109 -12.58 -6.08 -10.62
N ASP A 110 -13.30 -7.05 -10.06
CA ASP A 110 -14.74 -6.96 -9.83
C ASP A 110 -15.10 -7.25 -8.36
N ASP A 111 -15.20 -6.19 -7.54
CA ASP A 111 -15.65 -6.26 -6.15
C ASP A 111 -16.77 -5.26 -5.88
N PRO A 112 -17.88 -5.68 -5.25
CA PRO A 112 -18.98 -4.78 -4.99
C PRO A 112 -18.72 -3.57 -4.12
N GLY A 113 -18.03 -3.77 -3.00
CA GLY A 113 -17.70 -2.67 -2.10
C GLY A 113 -16.71 -1.72 -2.74
N GLN A 114 -15.79 -2.22 -3.57
CA GLN A 114 -14.82 -1.40 -4.28
C GLN A 114 -15.48 -0.52 -5.36
N TRP A 115 -16.40 -1.07 -6.17
CA TRP A 115 -17.15 -0.26 -7.14
C TRP A 115 -17.96 0.84 -6.48
N GLU A 116 -18.67 0.51 -5.40
CA GLU A 116 -19.49 1.46 -4.66
C GLU A 116 -18.65 2.61 -4.09
N ARG A 117 -17.54 2.29 -3.42
CA ARG A 117 -16.73 3.27 -2.67
C ARG A 117 -15.72 4.04 -3.52
N TYR A 118 -15.07 3.36 -4.46
CA TYR A 118 -13.88 3.88 -5.15
C TYR A 118 -14.03 3.86 -6.68
N GLY A 119 -14.85 2.96 -7.22
CA GLY A 119 -15.17 2.88 -8.64
C GLY A 119 -16.35 3.75 -9.07
N ASP A 120 -16.55 4.90 -8.41
CA ASP A 120 -17.57 5.91 -8.75
C ASP A 120 -18.99 5.32 -8.86
N GLY A 121 -19.44 4.54 -7.86
CA GLY A 121 -20.75 3.90 -7.89
C GLY A 121 -20.92 2.85 -8.99
N GLY A 122 -19.81 2.34 -9.54
CA GLY A 122 -19.79 1.39 -10.66
C GLY A 122 -19.75 2.04 -12.05
N THR A 123 -19.66 3.37 -12.16
CA THR A 123 -19.41 4.07 -13.45
C THR A 123 -17.95 4.45 -13.64
N GLY A 124 -17.07 4.05 -12.73
CA GLY A 124 -15.62 4.19 -12.84
C GLY A 124 -14.94 2.98 -13.49
N CYS A 125 -13.70 2.73 -13.11
CA CYS A 125 -12.90 1.63 -13.61
C CYS A 125 -11.90 1.12 -12.56
N ALA A 126 -11.29 -0.02 -12.85
CA ALA A 126 -10.21 -0.61 -12.08
C ALA A 126 -8.98 -0.78 -12.98
N ILE A 127 -7.85 -0.20 -12.58
CA ILE A 127 -6.58 -0.32 -13.30
C ILE A 127 -5.78 -1.47 -12.69
N GLY A 128 -5.48 -2.49 -13.49
CA GLY A 128 -4.68 -3.64 -13.08
C GLY A 128 -3.21 -3.41 -13.34
N THR A 129 -2.41 -3.47 -12.28
CA THR A 129 -0.96 -3.35 -12.29
C THR A 129 -0.33 -4.69 -11.94
N ASP A 130 0.70 -5.08 -12.68
CA ASP A 130 1.51 -6.26 -12.41
C ASP A 130 2.08 -6.22 -10.99
N ALA A 131 1.73 -7.21 -10.18
CA ALA A 131 2.10 -7.24 -8.77
C ALA A 131 3.61 -7.40 -8.57
N ARG A 132 4.30 -8.09 -9.48
CA ARG A 132 5.77 -8.18 -9.46
C ARG A 132 6.40 -6.87 -9.87
N PHE A 133 5.80 -6.14 -10.82
CA PHE A 133 6.25 -4.79 -11.16
C PHE A 133 6.42 -3.94 -9.88
N LEU A 134 5.41 -3.97 -9.02
CA LEU A 134 5.37 -3.20 -7.78
C LEU A 134 6.41 -3.67 -6.75
N VAL A 135 6.61 -4.98 -6.61
CA VAL A 135 7.55 -5.55 -5.62
C VAL A 135 9.01 -5.39 -6.07
N ASP A 136 9.31 -5.70 -7.33
CA ASP A 136 10.68 -5.88 -7.78
C ASP A 136 11.30 -4.58 -8.32
N TRP A 137 10.49 -3.63 -8.81
CA TRP A 137 11.00 -2.45 -9.55
C TRP A 137 10.45 -1.09 -9.11
N ALA A 138 9.28 -1.00 -8.46
CA ALA A 138 8.66 0.30 -8.18
C ALA A 138 9.29 1.04 -6.98
N GLY A 139 10.13 0.39 -6.18
CA GLY A 139 10.74 1.00 -4.99
C GLY A 139 9.68 1.41 -3.96
N VAL A 140 8.72 0.52 -3.70
CA VAL A 140 7.65 0.69 -2.70
C VAL A 140 7.56 -0.54 -1.83
N ASN A 141 7.12 -0.35 -0.58
CA ASN A 141 6.74 -1.47 0.26
C ASN A 141 5.34 -1.93 -0.12
N VAL A 142 5.21 -3.21 -0.51
CA VAL A 142 3.93 -3.86 -0.77
C VAL A 142 3.56 -4.72 0.44
N ARG A 143 2.39 -4.47 1.03
CA ARG A 143 1.88 -5.18 2.21
C ARG A 143 0.44 -5.59 2.03
N ARG A 144 0.08 -6.76 2.53
CA ARG A 144 -1.31 -7.15 2.75
C ARG A 144 -1.80 -6.46 4.02
N VAL A 145 -2.96 -5.82 3.95
CA VAL A 145 -3.57 -5.26 5.16
C VAL A 145 -4.15 -6.39 6.02
N VAL A 146 -3.80 -6.36 7.31
CA VAL A 146 -4.22 -7.32 8.33
C VAL A 146 -5.31 -6.70 9.19
N TYR A 147 -6.38 -7.48 9.44
CA TYR A 147 -7.62 -6.98 10.05
C TYR A 147 -7.99 -7.65 11.38
N ASP A 148 -7.17 -8.58 11.88
CA ASP A 148 -7.40 -9.26 13.16
C ASP A 148 -6.29 -8.94 14.15
N ARG A 149 -6.68 -8.98 15.43
CA ARG A 149 -5.79 -8.74 16.56
C ARG A 149 -4.69 -9.80 16.62
N ASP A 150 -5.02 -11.07 16.39
CA ASP A 150 -4.05 -12.17 16.42
C ASP A 150 -2.90 -11.98 15.42
N GLY A 151 -3.19 -11.43 14.23
CA GLY A 151 -2.17 -11.05 13.26
C GLY A 151 -1.23 -9.95 13.77
N LEU A 152 -1.78 -8.93 14.43
CA LEU A 152 -1.01 -7.85 15.05
C LEU A 152 -0.14 -8.38 16.21
N ASP A 153 -0.71 -9.20 17.09
CA ASP A 153 0.00 -9.78 18.23
C ASP A 153 1.20 -10.62 17.76
N ARG A 154 1.01 -11.45 16.71
CA ARG A 154 2.09 -12.23 16.08
C ARG A 154 3.16 -11.35 15.46
N PHE A 155 2.76 -10.27 14.78
CA PHE A 155 3.68 -9.31 14.19
C PHE A 155 4.54 -8.62 15.25
N VAL A 156 3.94 -8.13 16.34
CA VAL A 156 4.69 -7.48 17.42
C VAL A 156 5.63 -8.45 18.10
N GLY A 157 5.18 -9.67 18.39
CA GLY A 157 6.03 -10.72 18.96
C GLY A 157 7.23 -11.05 18.06
N ALA A 158 6.99 -11.26 16.76
CA ALA A 158 8.05 -11.57 15.80
C ALA A 158 9.06 -10.42 15.65
N GLY A 159 8.59 -9.18 15.49
CA GLY A 159 9.49 -8.03 15.36
C GLY A 159 10.33 -7.78 16.61
N LEU A 160 9.76 -7.99 17.80
CA LEU A 160 10.52 -7.95 19.07
C LEU A 160 11.58 -9.03 19.17
N MET A 161 11.27 -10.26 18.73
CA MET A 161 12.24 -11.36 18.67
C MET A 161 13.37 -11.06 17.69
N MET A 162 13.05 -10.58 16.48
CA MET A 162 14.06 -10.21 15.48
C MET A 162 15.01 -9.13 16.00
N LEU A 163 14.50 -8.11 16.69
CA LEU A 163 15.34 -7.09 17.31
C LEU A 163 16.24 -7.64 18.41
N GLN A 164 15.75 -8.61 19.19
CA GLN A 164 16.55 -9.27 20.21
C GLN A 164 17.65 -10.12 19.57
N GLU A 165 17.30 -10.93 18.57
CA GLU A 165 18.25 -11.79 17.86
C GLU A 165 19.35 -10.96 17.19
N GLU A 166 19.00 -9.88 16.50
CA GLU A 166 19.97 -8.96 15.89
C GLU A 166 20.91 -8.36 16.95
N HIS A 167 20.36 -7.94 18.09
CA HIS A 167 21.17 -7.40 19.19
C HIS A 167 22.12 -8.44 19.81
N GLU A 168 21.72 -9.71 19.88
CA GLU A 168 22.56 -10.80 20.38
C GLU A 168 23.68 -11.18 19.38
N LEU A 169 23.38 -11.10 18.09
CA LEU A 169 24.32 -11.41 17.01
C LEU A 169 25.38 -10.31 16.85
N GLU A 170 24.95 -9.05 16.78
CA GLU A 170 25.82 -7.89 16.53
C GLU A 170 25.55 -6.78 17.57
N PRO A 171 25.96 -6.94 18.85
CA PRO A 171 25.59 -6.02 19.94
C PRO A 171 26.03 -4.56 19.75
N ASP A 172 27.10 -4.34 18.97
CA ASP A 172 27.68 -3.04 18.71
C ASP A 172 27.11 -2.36 17.46
N ASP A 173 26.39 -3.09 16.59
CA ASP A 173 25.79 -2.55 15.37
C ASP A 173 24.43 -1.89 15.65
N ARG A 174 24.49 -0.72 16.27
CA ARG A 174 23.30 0.07 16.61
C ARG A 174 22.61 0.66 15.39
N GLU A 175 23.32 0.80 14.28
CA GLU A 175 22.77 1.36 13.04
C GLU A 175 21.84 0.34 12.39
N ALA A 176 22.33 -0.89 12.16
CA ALA A 176 21.51 -1.99 11.66
C ALA A 176 20.30 -2.26 12.57
N LEU A 177 20.50 -2.25 13.89
CA LEU A 177 19.41 -2.47 14.84
C LEU A 177 18.35 -1.35 14.80
N LEU A 178 18.76 -0.09 14.58
CA LEU A 178 17.84 1.03 14.41
C LEU A 178 17.10 0.95 13.08
N GLU A 179 17.76 0.56 11.98
CA GLU A 179 17.12 0.33 10.69
C GLU A 179 16.07 -0.78 10.79
N LEU A 180 16.41 -1.91 11.42
CA LEU A 180 15.47 -3.00 11.68
C LEU A 180 14.28 -2.53 12.52
N ALA A 181 14.53 -1.71 13.55
CA ALA A 181 13.47 -1.13 14.36
C ALA A 181 12.56 -0.18 13.55
N GLN A 182 13.11 0.59 12.62
CA GLN A 182 12.35 1.46 11.71
C GLN A 182 11.49 0.66 10.74
N PHE A 183 12.02 -0.42 10.15
CA PHE A 183 11.25 -1.34 9.31
C PHE A 183 10.10 -1.98 10.11
N PHE A 184 10.40 -2.45 11.32
CA PHE A 184 9.41 -3.02 12.21
C PHE A 184 8.27 -2.04 12.49
N VAL A 185 8.54 -0.82 12.96
CA VAL A 185 7.45 0.13 13.28
C VAL A 185 6.72 0.64 12.03
N SER A 186 7.38 0.70 10.88
CA SER A 186 6.74 1.14 9.63
C SER A 186 5.67 0.16 9.14
N ASP A 187 5.81 -1.13 9.45
CA ASP A 187 4.81 -2.14 9.10
C ASP A 187 3.51 -2.03 9.92
N LEU A 188 3.45 -1.14 10.93
CA LEU A 188 2.18 -0.77 11.59
C LEU A 188 1.15 -0.22 10.63
N TYR A 189 1.60 0.43 9.54
CA TYR A 189 0.73 0.88 8.46
C TYR A 189 0.13 -0.27 7.64
N ALA A 190 0.36 -1.54 7.98
CA ALA A 190 -0.32 -2.67 7.37
C ALA A 190 -1.50 -3.20 8.21
N PHE A 191 -1.88 -2.55 9.31
CA PHE A 191 -2.95 -3.02 10.19
C PHE A 191 -4.16 -2.09 10.17
N LYS A 192 -5.35 -2.67 10.09
CA LYS A 192 -6.63 -1.95 10.02
C LYS A 192 -7.69 -2.62 10.89
N ARG A 193 -8.74 -1.87 11.23
CA ARG A 193 -9.85 -2.38 12.04
C ARG A 193 -10.63 -3.50 11.33
N PRO A 194 -11.17 -4.50 12.06
CA PRO A 194 -11.92 -5.63 11.47
C PRO A 194 -13.08 -5.24 10.55
N GLN A 195 -13.73 -4.10 10.78
CA GLN A 195 -14.87 -3.62 9.99
C GLN A 195 -14.51 -3.36 8.52
N HIS A 196 -13.24 -3.09 8.22
CA HIS A 196 -12.75 -2.82 6.87
C HIS A 196 -12.27 -4.08 6.14
N ARG A 197 -12.42 -5.27 6.75
CA ARG A 197 -11.96 -6.55 6.15
C ARG A 197 -12.53 -6.80 4.75
N SER A 198 -13.71 -6.26 4.44
CA SER A 198 -14.30 -6.36 3.10
C SER A 198 -13.45 -5.73 1.99
N GLU A 199 -12.56 -4.79 2.32
CA GLU A 199 -11.71 -4.12 1.34
C GLU A 199 -10.62 -5.04 0.77
N ARG A 200 -10.17 -6.03 1.55
CA ARG A 200 -9.10 -6.97 1.17
C ARG A 200 -7.86 -6.26 0.61
N GLU A 201 -7.50 -5.14 1.23
CA GLU A 201 -6.54 -4.18 0.70
C GLU A 201 -5.12 -4.78 0.61
N ILE A 202 -4.48 -4.57 -0.53
CA ILE A 202 -3.03 -4.63 -0.69
C ILE A 202 -2.53 -3.19 -0.77
N ARG A 203 -1.67 -2.81 0.16
CA ARG A 203 -1.16 -1.46 0.33
C ARG A 203 0.23 -1.35 -0.26
N ILE A 204 0.43 -0.35 -1.11
CA ILE A 204 1.76 0.08 -1.50
C ILE A 204 2.11 1.36 -0.77
N SER A 205 3.37 1.53 -0.39
CA SER A 205 3.76 2.66 0.45
C SER A 205 5.18 3.15 0.20
N ARG A 206 5.36 4.47 0.36
CA ARG A 206 6.66 5.16 0.45
C ARG A 206 6.68 6.02 1.70
N LEU A 207 7.79 5.97 2.44
CA LEU A 207 7.99 6.78 3.63
C LEU A 207 8.68 8.08 3.25
N LEU A 208 7.99 9.21 3.45
CA LEU A 208 8.55 10.53 3.21
C LEU A 208 9.01 11.17 4.51
N ILE A 209 10.01 12.04 4.42
CA ILE A 209 10.53 12.81 5.55
C ILE A 209 9.88 14.18 5.56
N ARG A 210 9.50 14.67 6.74
CA ARG A 210 9.02 16.04 6.93
C ARG A 210 10.14 17.02 6.66
N ASP A 211 9.87 17.98 5.80
CA ASP A 211 10.83 18.97 5.38
C ASP A 211 10.15 20.34 5.34
N ALA A 212 10.42 21.16 6.35
CA ALA A 212 9.88 22.51 6.46
C ALA A 212 10.51 23.48 5.43
N GLY A 213 11.57 23.06 4.73
CA GLY A 213 12.25 23.83 3.69
C GLY A 213 11.57 23.78 2.33
N VAL A 214 10.60 22.88 2.13
CA VAL A 214 9.89 22.70 0.85
C VAL A 214 8.40 23.02 0.97
N ALA A 215 7.80 23.52 -0.11
CA ALA A 215 6.41 23.97 -0.11
C ALA A 215 5.40 22.84 0.16
N SER A 216 5.73 21.60 -0.21
CA SER A 216 4.94 20.41 0.09
C SER A 216 4.95 20.04 1.58
N GLY A 217 5.95 20.50 2.35
CA GLY A 217 6.22 20.08 3.72
C GLY A 217 6.88 18.70 3.84
N PHE A 218 7.18 18.03 2.72
CA PHE A 218 7.72 16.67 2.69
C PHE A 218 8.70 16.46 1.53
N SER A 219 9.71 15.62 1.77
CA SER A 219 10.73 15.20 0.80
C SER A 219 10.76 13.67 0.73
N ASP A 220 10.78 13.13 -0.50
CA ASP A 220 11.02 11.72 -0.77
C ASP A 220 12.52 11.47 -0.88
N HIS A 221 13.00 10.36 -0.32
CA HIS A 221 14.43 10.02 -0.29
C HIS A 221 14.75 8.77 -1.12
N GLY A 222 13.82 8.35 -1.96
CA GLY A 222 13.94 7.14 -2.76
C GLY A 222 13.30 5.93 -2.08
N GLY A 223 13.33 4.82 -2.78
CA GLY A 223 12.86 3.53 -2.28
C GLY A 223 13.80 2.43 -2.69
N ASN A 224 13.82 1.33 -1.94
CA ASN A 224 14.62 0.16 -2.28
C ASN A 224 13.70 -0.94 -2.81
N CYS A 225 14.19 -1.68 -3.80
CA CYS A 225 13.57 -2.91 -4.29
C CYS A 225 14.67 -3.95 -4.55
N PRO A 226 14.33 -5.24 -4.75
CA PRO A 226 15.29 -6.29 -5.07
C PRO A 226 16.26 -5.94 -6.22
N GLU A 227 15.79 -5.13 -7.18
CA GLU A 227 16.56 -4.75 -8.37
C GLU A 227 17.41 -3.48 -8.15
N GLY A 228 17.37 -2.89 -6.96
CA GLY A 228 18.22 -1.79 -6.54
C GLY A 228 17.47 -0.60 -5.96
N HIS A 229 18.13 0.56 -6.01
CA HIS A 229 17.55 1.82 -5.53
C HIS A 229 16.72 2.48 -6.62
N VAL A 230 15.56 3.02 -6.21
CA VAL A 230 14.68 3.86 -7.03
C VAL A 230 14.76 5.27 -6.48
N ASP A 231 15.10 6.21 -7.36
CA ASP A 231 15.32 7.62 -7.00
C ASP A 231 14.13 8.27 -6.29
N ALA A 232 14.44 9.37 -5.60
CA ALA A 232 13.48 10.27 -5.00
C ALA A 232 12.51 10.83 -6.06
N LEU A 233 11.23 10.88 -5.69
CA LEU A 233 10.15 11.43 -6.50
C LEU A 233 9.78 12.84 -6.01
N PRO A 234 9.45 13.77 -6.92
CA PRO A 234 8.97 15.08 -6.52
C PRO A 234 7.63 14.95 -5.79
N VAL A 235 7.46 15.73 -4.73
CA VAL A 235 6.22 15.80 -3.97
C VAL A 235 5.34 16.90 -4.55
N GLY A 236 4.22 16.50 -5.14
CA GLY A 236 3.18 17.40 -5.63
C GLY A 236 2.10 17.65 -4.59
N VAL A 237 1.21 18.60 -4.89
CA VAL A 237 -0.02 18.84 -4.14
C VAL A 237 -1.19 18.87 -5.12
N ARG A 238 -2.27 18.18 -4.78
CA ARG A 238 -3.52 18.17 -5.56
C ARG A 238 -4.70 18.55 -4.69
N GLU A 239 -5.78 18.99 -5.31
CA GLU A 239 -7.06 19.14 -4.60
C GLU A 239 -7.66 17.76 -4.33
N GLY A 240 -7.77 17.42 -3.05
CA GLY A 240 -8.44 16.21 -2.57
C GLY A 240 -9.75 16.52 -1.88
N ARG A 241 -10.47 15.47 -1.46
CA ARG A 241 -11.78 15.58 -0.80
C ARG A 241 -11.76 16.48 0.45
N TYR A 242 -10.65 16.47 1.18
CA TYR A 242 -10.46 17.20 2.44
C TYR A 242 -9.56 18.43 2.28
N GLY A 243 -9.32 18.88 1.04
CA GLY A 243 -8.45 20.00 0.69
C GLY A 243 -7.12 19.58 0.06
N PRO A 244 -6.11 20.46 0.08
CA PRO A 244 -4.79 20.20 -0.50
C PRO A 244 -4.19 18.90 0.06
N THR A 245 -3.95 17.94 -0.83
CA THR A 245 -3.46 16.61 -0.53
C THR A 245 -2.09 16.43 -1.18
N PRO A 246 -1.00 16.30 -0.40
CA PRO A 246 0.30 16.03 -0.96
C PRO A 246 0.35 14.60 -1.51
N TYR A 247 1.08 14.41 -2.61
CA TYR A 247 1.23 13.12 -3.26
C TYR A 247 2.59 12.96 -3.95
N VAL A 248 3.00 11.72 -4.16
CA VAL A 248 4.07 11.35 -5.09
C VAL A 248 3.47 10.56 -6.25
N ALA A 249 3.87 10.88 -7.47
CA ALA A 249 3.47 10.14 -8.66
C ALA A 249 4.43 8.97 -8.85
N LEU A 250 4.04 7.78 -8.37
CA LEU A 250 4.83 6.56 -8.50
C LEU A 250 4.82 6.08 -9.95
N PRO A 251 5.97 6.07 -10.66
CA PRO A 251 6.02 5.58 -12.04
C PRO A 251 5.61 4.11 -12.14
N LEU A 252 4.76 3.80 -13.12
CA LEU A 252 4.33 2.44 -13.46
C LEU A 252 5.02 1.92 -14.73
N SER A 253 6.17 2.49 -15.08
CA SER A 253 7.10 1.89 -16.03
C SER A 253 8.55 2.21 -15.70
N GLN A 254 9.45 1.34 -16.16
CA GLN A 254 10.89 1.53 -16.03
C GLN A 254 11.58 0.93 -17.26
N GLY A 255 12.11 1.79 -18.14
CA GLY A 255 12.60 1.37 -19.45
C GLY A 255 11.50 0.68 -20.25
N ASP A 256 11.74 -0.55 -20.70
CA ASP A 256 10.77 -1.36 -21.45
C ASP A 256 9.75 -2.08 -20.56
N ARG A 257 9.94 -2.08 -19.22
CA ARG A 257 9.02 -2.71 -18.29
C ARG A 257 7.79 -1.83 -18.10
N LYS A 258 6.60 -2.39 -18.34
CA LYS A 258 5.30 -1.74 -18.12
C LYS A 258 4.57 -2.42 -16.98
N GLY A 259 4.17 -1.65 -15.98
CA GLY A 259 3.42 -2.11 -14.82
C GLY A 259 1.93 -2.22 -15.09
N ILE A 260 1.33 -1.26 -15.81
CA ILE A 260 -0.10 -1.32 -16.14
C ILE A 260 -0.37 -2.40 -17.19
N ARG A 261 -1.28 -3.32 -16.88
CA ARG A 261 -1.64 -4.47 -17.73
C ARG A 261 -3.10 -4.53 -18.12
N SER A 262 -4.01 -3.96 -17.33
CA SER A 262 -5.44 -4.01 -17.67
C SER A 262 -6.22 -2.78 -17.21
N LEU A 263 -7.37 -2.56 -17.85
CA LEU A 263 -8.39 -1.60 -17.46
C LEU A 263 -9.74 -2.31 -17.48
N THR A 264 -10.37 -2.45 -16.32
CA THR A 264 -11.70 -3.04 -16.18
C THR A 264 -12.72 -1.93 -15.98
N LEU A 265 -13.70 -1.84 -16.87
CA LEU A 265 -14.79 -0.87 -16.78
C LEU A 265 -15.87 -1.35 -15.80
N GLY A 266 -16.40 -0.45 -14.99
CA GLY A 266 -17.41 -0.76 -13.99
C GLY A 266 -18.74 -1.31 -14.55
N PRO A 267 -19.57 -1.94 -13.70
CA PRO A 267 -20.77 -2.67 -14.11
C PRO A 267 -21.95 -1.75 -14.46
N SER A 268 -21.92 -0.49 -14.02
CA SER A 268 -23.05 0.45 -14.10
C SER A 268 -22.95 1.42 -15.28
N PHE A 269 -22.02 1.19 -16.21
CA PHE A 269 -21.98 1.99 -17.44
C PHE A 269 -23.30 1.83 -18.21
N PRO A 270 -24.01 2.94 -18.51
CA PRO A 270 -25.23 2.88 -19.30
C PRO A 270 -25.01 2.19 -20.65
N GLY A 271 -26.10 1.74 -21.30
CA GLY A 271 -26.05 1.02 -22.58
C GLY A 271 -25.21 1.73 -23.66
N ASN A 272 -25.17 3.07 -23.64
CA ASN A 272 -24.10 3.86 -24.21
C ASN A 272 -23.18 4.34 -23.10
N ARG A 273 -21.89 4.01 -23.18
CA ARG A 273 -20.88 4.56 -22.27
C ARG A 273 -20.80 6.08 -22.46
N PRO A 274 -20.53 6.86 -21.39
CA PRO A 274 -20.26 8.27 -21.56
C PRO A 274 -18.98 8.46 -22.41
N ALA A 275 -18.93 9.56 -23.17
CA ALA A 275 -17.90 9.78 -24.19
C ALA A 275 -16.47 9.77 -23.63
N ASP A 276 -16.32 10.18 -22.37
CA ASP A 276 -15.08 10.18 -21.63
C ASP A 276 -14.49 8.78 -21.39
N ALA A 277 -15.34 7.76 -21.23
CA ALA A 277 -14.93 6.37 -21.11
C ALA A 277 -14.51 5.78 -22.46
N ASP A 278 -15.20 6.11 -23.56
CA ASP A 278 -14.79 5.68 -24.90
C ASP A 278 -13.45 6.32 -25.32
N GLU A 279 -13.25 7.60 -25.00
CA GLU A 279 -11.96 8.28 -25.19
C GLU A 279 -10.83 7.64 -24.37
N LEU A 280 -11.11 7.24 -23.13
CA LEU A 280 -10.12 6.55 -22.29
C LEU A 280 -9.70 5.20 -22.88
N ILE A 281 -10.66 4.42 -23.38
CA ILE A 281 -10.37 3.13 -24.01
C ILE A 281 -9.56 3.34 -25.30
N ALA A 282 -9.93 4.33 -26.10
CA ALA A 282 -9.24 4.63 -27.35
C ALA A 282 -7.80 5.11 -27.14
N SER A 283 -7.48 5.71 -25.97
CA SER A 283 -6.12 6.15 -25.64
C SER A 283 -5.25 5.05 -25.03
N CYS A 284 -5.82 3.91 -24.64
CA CYS A 284 -5.05 2.82 -24.05
C CYS A 284 -4.13 2.16 -25.10
N PRO A 285 -2.84 1.95 -24.78
CA PRO A 285 -1.95 1.20 -25.66
C PRO A 285 -2.41 -0.25 -25.82
N PRO A 286 -2.06 -0.93 -26.93
CA PRO A 286 -2.48 -2.32 -27.20
C PRO A 286 -2.03 -3.35 -26.15
N SER A 287 -1.04 -3.01 -25.33
CA SER A 287 -0.55 -3.84 -24.23
C SER A 287 -1.47 -3.86 -23.01
N ILE A 288 -2.47 -2.98 -22.93
CA ILE A 288 -3.44 -2.95 -21.85
C ILE A 288 -4.69 -3.72 -22.27
N GLU A 289 -5.00 -4.77 -21.51
CA GLU A 289 -6.22 -5.55 -21.71
C GLU A 289 -7.44 -4.77 -21.20
N ILE A 290 -8.42 -4.54 -22.08
CA ILE A 290 -9.66 -3.85 -21.72
C ILE A 290 -10.74 -4.89 -21.39
N ARG A 291 -11.31 -4.78 -20.19
CA ARG A 291 -12.35 -5.67 -19.67
C ARG A 291 -13.59 -4.89 -19.24
N ARG A 292 -14.67 -5.61 -18.96
CA ARG A 292 -15.89 -5.06 -18.34
C ARG A 292 -16.31 -5.95 -17.18
N ALA A 293 -16.62 -5.35 -16.05
CA ALA A 293 -17.20 -6.03 -14.89
C ALA A 293 -18.57 -6.62 -15.24
N GLU A 294 -18.98 -7.65 -14.50
CA GLU A 294 -20.27 -8.29 -14.74
C GLU A 294 -21.42 -7.34 -14.38
N PRO A 295 -22.45 -7.20 -15.24
CA PRO A 295 -23.62 -6.39 -14.93
C PRO A 295 -24.27 -6.86 -13.64
N ARG A 296 -24.71 -5.93 -12.81
CA ARG A 296 -25.41 -6.26 -11.57
C ARG A 296 -26.89 -5.94 -11.71
N SER A 297 -27.71 -6.97 -11.47
CA SER A 297 -29.17 -6.92 -11.44
C SER A 297 -29.69 -6.19 -10.21
#